data_AF-R7MAX5-F1
#
_entry.id   AF-R7MAX5-F1
#
_cell.length_a   1.000
_cell.length_b   1.000
_cell.length_c   1.000
_cell.angle_alpha   90.00
_cell.angle_beta   90.00
_cell.angle_gamma   90.00
#
_symmetry.space_group_name_H-M   'P 1'
#
loop_
_entity.id
_entity.type
_entity.pdbx_description
1 polymer ?
#
loop_
_entity_poly.entity_id
_entity_poly.type
_entity_poly.pdbx_seq_one_letter_code
_entity_poly.pdbx_strand_id
1 'polypeptide(L)'
;MILSVIMKPINKLNRNIAKYDIYELYSSLAEENNFSNDSEFIDLIKKSLEQNIKSKIFKYGKQTEKMFAYVLSNLSECELIKKEDAGEIYSNNEVVIPDFRIILKNREQLLIEVKNHHSKVKLKDFYLRKTELQELKNYSNLMHTNLKIAIFWSNMRMWTLVDTKFFIEDNKYASINIETAILNNEMSILGDYWLATNPPLELKLQVKENELSPKCLNGVIDKVELYSNGNLITDKYEQNLAFNFILFGNWQAKQYIEFNEQTDERVIVTESNPIKGNEEEQPFYMIGTLSSLISNKYKYIVNYYQSSNSNFPKITPEKLSLDIDENNYIGKILHIWRFKVNKNM
;
A
#
# COMPACT_ATOMS: atom_id res chain seq x y z
N MET A 1 27.09 -22.79 2.82
CA MET A 1 26.97 -21.50 2.13
C MET A 1 25.53 -21.41 1.62
N ILE A 2 24.64 -20.86 2.45
CA ILE A 2 23.22 -20.72 2.10
C ILE A 2 23.08 -19.31 1.52
N LEU A 3 22.68 -19.19 0.26
CA LEU A 3 22.48 -17.91 -0.40
C LEU A 3 21.42 -17.12 0.38
N SER A 4 21.75 -15.89 0.76
CA SER A 4 20.76 -14.92 1.21
C SER A 4 19.83 -14.61 0.03
N VAL A 5 18.60 -15.11 0.08
CA VAL A 5 17.56 -14.73 -0.88
C VAL A 5 16.93 -13.46 -0.37
N ILE A 6 17.57 -12.33 -0.67
CA ILE A 6 16.92 -11.02 -0.57
C ILE A 6 15.71 -11.07 -1.48
N MET A 7 14.51 -10.87 -0.93
CA MET A 7 13.29 -10.75 -1.72
C MET A 7 13.46 -9.65 -2.76
N LYS A 8 13.29 -10.01 -4.03
CA LYS A 8 13.18 -9.02 -5.11
C LYS A 8 11.70 -8.82 -5.41
N PRO A 9 11.22 -7.58 -5.46
CA PRO A 9 9.84 -7.31 -5.84
C PRO A 9 9.58 -7.74 -7.29
N ILE A 10 8.32 -8.01 -7.60
CA ILE A 10 7.89 -8.31 -8.98
C ILE A 10 7.97 -7.02 -9.79
N ASN A 11 8.80 -7.05 -10.84
CA ASN A 11 8.93 -5.91 -11.75
C ASN A 11 7.70 -5.80 -12.65
N LYS A 12 7.20 -4.57 -12.83
CA LYS A 12 6.17 -4.30 -13.84
C LYS A 12 6.79 -4.47 -15.24
N LEU A 13 6.19 -5.32 -16.08
CA LEU A 13 6.60 -5.46 -17.48
C LEU A 13 6.27 -4.19 -18.28
N ASN A 14 7.22 -3.76 -19.12
CA ASN A 14 7.04 -2.60 -19.98
C ASN A 14 6.19 -2.96 -21.20
N ARG A 15 5.13 -2.20 -21.44
CA ARG A 15 4.29 -2.25 -22.66
C ARG A 15 4.45 -0.92 -23.40
N ASN A 16 4.51 -0.95 -24.73
CA ASN A 16 4.52 0.27 -25.53
C ASN A 16 3.11 0.87 -25.57
N ILE A 17 2.76 1.63 -24.54
CA ILE A 17 1.43 2.26 -24.37
C ILE A 17 1.09 3.13 -25.57
N ALA A 18 2.05 3.89 -26.11
CA ALA A 18 1.82 4.80 -27.23
C ALA A 18 1.49 4.06 -28.53
N LYS A 19 1.98 2.82 -28.70
CA LYS A 19 1.70 2.01 -29.89
C LYS A 19 0.40 1.22 -29.75
N TYR A 20 0.23 0.52 -28.63
CA TYR A 20 -0.88 -0.41 -28.47
C TYR A 20 -2.09 0.27 -27.82
N ASP A 21 -1.92 0.88 -26.66
CA ASP A 21 -3.06 1.35 -25.87
C ASP A 21 -3.73 2.59 -26.47
N ILE A 22 -3.00 3.43 -27.22
CA ILE A 22 -3.60 4.54 -27.97
C ILE A 22 -4.48 4.00 -29.11
N TYR A 23 -4.01 2.97 -29.81
CA TYR A 23 -4.78 2.37 -30.90
C TYR A 23 -6.05 1.69 -30.37
N GLU A 24 -5.93 0.88 -29.32
CA GLU A 24 -7.08 0.24 -28.66
C GLU A 24 -8.09 1.28 -28.13
N LEU A 25 -7.61 2.36 -27.51
CA LEU A 25 -8.48 3.45 -27.04
C LEU A 25 -9.21 4.12 -28.20
N TYR A 26 -8.53 4.34 -29.32
CA TYR A 26 -9.13 4.92 -30.51
C TYR A 26 -10.17 3.98 -31.12
N SER A 27 -9.85 2.69 -31.30
CA SER A 27 -10.78 1.73 -31.90
C SER A 27 -12.04 1.58 -31.07
N SER A 28 -11.93 1.38 -29.75
CA SER A 28 -13.11 1.24 -28.88
C SER A 28 -13.99 2.49 -28.87
N LEU A 29 -13.40 3.69 -28.85
CA LEU A 29 -14.19 4.93 -28.86
C LEU A 29 -14.80 5.23 -30.24
N ALA A 30 -14.12 4.82 -31.33
CA ALA A 30 -14.62 4.99 -32.68
C ALA A 30 -15.87 4.14 -32.95
N GLU A 31 -15.92 2.91 -32.41
CA GLU A 31 -17.10 2.03 -32.50
C GLU A 31 -18.36 2.67 -31.88
N GLU A 32 -18.20 3.38 -30.75
CA GLU A 32 -19.31 4.03 -30.05
C GLU A 32 -19.71 5.38 -30.66
N ASN A 33 -18.74 6.16 -31.16
CA ASN A 33 -18.93 7.58 -31.46
C ASN A 33 -18.87 7.92 -32.96
N ASN A 34 -18.43 7.00 -33.83
CA ASN A 34 -18.27 7.20 -35.28
C ASN A 34 -17.54 8.50 -35.64
N PHE A 35 -16.31 8.67 -35.15
CA PHE A 35 -15.52 9.89 -35.40
C PHE A 35 -15.35 10.15 -36.90
N SER A 36 -15.63 11.38 -37.33
CA SER A 36 -15.43 11.81 -38.72
C SER A 36 -13.99 12.24 -38.99
N ASN A 37 -13.22 12.57 -37.95
CA ASN A 37 -11.82 12.98 -38.02
C ASN A 37 -11.13 12.85 -36.66
N ASP A 38 -9.80 12.94 -36.64
CA ASP A 38 -8.98 12.83 -35.43
C ASP A 38 -9.25 13.93 -34.38
N SER A 39 -9.73 15.11 -34.80
CA SER A 39 -9.99 16.22 -33.88
C SER A 39 -11.15 15.90 -32.93
N GLU A 40 -12.16 15.19 -33.39
CA GLU A 40 -13.32 14.78 -32.56
C GLU A 40 -12.89 13.80 -31.46
N PHE A 41 -12.01 12.85 -31.79
CA PHE A 41 -11.41 11.94 -30.82
C PHE A 41 -10.61 12.71 -29.76
N ILE A 42 -9.73 13.63 -30.17
CA ILE A 42 -8.93 14.43 -29.23
C ILE A 42 -9.80 15.29 -28.33
N ASP A 43 -10.85 15.91 -28.86
CA ASP A 43 -11.79 16.72 -28.07
C ASP A 43 -12.58 15.87 -27.06
N LEU A 44 -13.02 14.67 -27.45
CA LEU A 44 -13.68 13.75 -26.53
C LEU A 44 -12.74 13.33 -25.39
N ILE A 45 -11.51 12.93 -25.71
CA ILE A 45 -10.49 12.58 -24.72
C ILE A 45 -10.22 13.73 -23.77
N LYS A 46 -10.06 14.95 -24.30
CA LYS A 46 -9.82 16.14 -23.47
C LYS A 46 -10.98 16.39 -22.50
N LYS A 47 -12.23 16.37 -22.98
CA LYS A 47 -13.42 16.55 -22.14
C LYS A 47 -13.54 15.45 -21.09
N SER A 48 -13.33 14.19 -21.47
CA SER A 48 -13.39 13.04 -20.57
C SER A 48 -12.31 13.11 -19.48
N LEU A 49 -11.08 13.48 -19.84
CA LEU A 49 -10.00 13.70 -18.87
C LEU A 49 -10.35 14.84 -17.90
N GLU A 50 -10.85 15.98 -18.41
CA GLU A 50 -11.24 17.12 -17.57
C GLU A 50 -12.36 16.75 -16.58
N GLN A 51 -13.30 15.88 -16.97
CA GLN A 51 -14.36 15.40 -16.08
C GLN A 51 -13.85 14.38 -15.06
N ASN A 52 -13.10 13.37 -15.52
CA ASN A 52 -12.63 12.28 -14.68
C ASN A 52 -11.54 12.70 -13.70
N ILE A 53 -10.65 13.63 -14.08
CA ILE A 53 -9.64 14.20 -13.18
C ILE A 53 -10.30 14.97 -12.02
N LYS A 54 -11.49 15.56 -12.24
CA LYS A 54 -12.26 16.24 -11.19
C LYS A 54 -12.97 15.27 -10.24
N SER A 55 -13.22 14.02 -10.65
CA SER A 55 -13.86 13.01 -9.81
C SER A 55 -12.90 12.46 -8.77
N LYS A 56 -13.03 12.95 -7.53
CA LYS A 56 -12.24 12.46 -6.38
C LYS A 56 -12.43 10.97 -6.15
N ILE A 57 -13.67 10.46 -6.24
CA ILE A 57 -13.99 9.05 -5.97
C ILE A 57 -13.27 8.14 -6.97
N PHE A 58 -13.38 8.45 -8.27
CA PHE A 58 -12.70 7.70 -9.32
C PHE A 58 -11.18 7.72 -9.15
N LYS A 59 -10.60 8.90 -8.90
CA LYS A 59 -9.16 9.07 -8.66
C LYS A 59 -8.68 8.22 -7.48
N TYR A 60 -9.41 8.23 -6.36
CA TYR A 60 -9.04 7.43 -5.19
C TYR A 60 -9.19 5.92 -5.43
N GLY A 61 -10.22 5.49 -6.17
CA GLY A 61 -10.37 4.08 -6.59
C GLY A 61 -9.16 3.60 -7.37
N LYS A 62 -8.82 4.28 -8.48
CA LYS A 62 -7.67 3.93 -9.33
C LYS A 62 -6.33 4.03 -8.60
N GLN A 63 -6.16 4.98 -7.68
CA GLN A 63 -4.97 5.05 -6.83
C GLN A 63 -4.88 3.88 -5.86
N THR A 64 -6.00 3.40 -5.34
CA THR A 64 -6.07 2.26 -4.41
C THR A 64 -5.78 0.94 -5.13
N GLU A 65 -6.36 0.72 -6.32
CA GLU A 65 -6.02 -0.42 -7.19
C GLU A 65 -4.51 -0.46 -7.48
N LYS A 66 -3.93 0.69 -7.89
CA LYS A 66 -2.49 0.78 -8.17
C LYS A 66 -1.63 0.57 -6.92
N MET A 67 -2.07 1.10 -5.77
CA MET A 67 -1.41 0.86 -4.49
C MET A 67 -1.40 -0.63 -4.15
N PHE A 68 -2.52 -1.32 -4.36
CA PHE A 68 -2.63 -2.75 -4.08
C PHE A 68 -1.71 -3.58 -4.98
N ALA A 69 -1.62 -3.26 -6.28
CA ALA A 69 -0.67 -3.92 -7.17
C ALA A 69 0.79 -3.78 -6.68
N TYR A 70 1.15 -2.62 -6.13
CA TYR A 70 2.48 -2.39 -5.56
C TYR A 70 2.69 -3.07 -4.21
N VAL A 71 1.65 -3.17 -3.38
CA VAL A 71 1.67 -4.02 -2.18
C VAL A 71 1.95 -5.45 -2.60
N LEU A 72 1.13 -6.04 -3.47
CA LEU A 72 1.29 -7.41 -3.98
C LEU A 72 2.70 -7.67 -4.54
N SER A 73 3.23 -6.71 -5.31
CA SER A 73 4.57 -6.82 -5.90
C SER A 73 5.70 -6.89 -4.88
N ASN A 74 5.45 -6.49 -3.63
CA ASN A 74 6.39 -6.49 -2.53
C ASN A 74 6.06 -7.55 -1.44
N LEU A 75 5.02 -8.37 -1.63
CA LEU A 75 4.72 -9.49 -0.74
C LEU A 75 5.35 -10.79 -1.26
N SER A 76 5.72 -11.68 -0.35
CA SER A 76 6.61 -12.80 -0.63
C SER A 76 5.99 -13.98 -1.38
N GLU A 77 4.66 -14.13 -1.38
CA GLU A 77 4.01 -15.33 -1.95
C GLU A 77 3.49 -15.12 -3.38
N CYS A 78 3.47 -13.89 -3.88
CA CYS A 78 3.05 -13.60 -5.24
C CYS A 78 4.14 -14.01 -6.25
N GLU A 79 3.76 -14.70 -7.33
CA GLU A 79 4.63 -15.07 -8.45
C GLU A 79 4.25 -14.32 -9.74
N LEU A 80 2.95 -14.15 -9.99
CA LEU A 80 2.43 -13.36 -11.11
C LEU A 80 1.27 -12.48 -10.65
N ILE A 81 1.27 -11.22 -11.09
CA ILE A 81 0.18 -10.25 -10.86
C ILE A 81 -0.30 -9.78 -12.24
N LYS A 82 -1.51 -10.15 -12.62
CA LYS A 82 -2.17 -9.71 -13.86
C LYS A 82 -3.34 -8.80 -13.50
N LYS A 83 -3.44 -7.66 -14.19
CA LYS A 83 -4.67 -6.87 -14.23
C LYS A 83 -5.73 -7.62 -15.05
N GLU A 84 -6.82 -8.04 -14.42
CA GLU A 84 -7.78 -8.99 -15.03
C GLU A 84 -8.87 -8.27 -15.83
N ASP A 85 -9.32 -7.10 -15.39
CA ASP A 85 -10.22 -6.16 -16.07
C ASP A 85 -9.58 -5.41 -17.27
N ALA A 86 -8.42 -5.87 -17.76
CA ALA A 86 -7.72 -5.23 -18.87
C ALA A 86 -7.90 -5.99 -20.19
N GLY A 87 -8.39 -5.28 -21.22
CA GLY A 87 -8.64 -5.80 -22.55
C GLY A 87 -10.13 -5.94 -22.84
N GLU A 88 -10.45 -6.52 -23.99
CA GLU A 88 -11.82 -6.84 -24.39
C GLU A 88 -12.27 -8.15 -23.73
N ILE A 89 -13.52 -8.18 -23.29
CA ILE A 89 -14.16 -9.40 -22.80
C ILE A 89 -15.50 -9.58 -23.48
N TYR A 90 -15.71 -10.78 -24.01
CA TYR A 90 -16.96 -11.22 -24.59
C TYR A 90 -17.53 -12.31 -23.68
N SER A 91 -18.77 -12.10 -23.21
CA SER A 91 -19.46 -13.04 -22.33
C SER A 91 -20.94 -13.05 -22.67
N ASN A 92 -21.53 -14.26 -22.70
CA ASN A 92 -22.97 -14.43 -22.77
C ASN A 92 -23.64 -14.34 -21.39
N ASN A 93 -22.85 -14.23 -20.31
CA ASN A 93 -23.29 -14.10 -18.93
C ASN A 93 -23.08 -12.68 -18.42
N GLU A 94 -23.98 -12.21 -17.55
CA GLU A 94 -23.77 -11.01 -16.74
C GLU A 94 -22.64 -11.26 -15.74
N VAL A 95 -21.50 -10.63 -15.98
CA VAL A 95 -20.27 -10.78 -15.21
C VAL A 95 -19.61 -9.44 -14.96
N VAL A 96 -18.99 -9.32 -13.80
CA VAL A 96 -18.06 -8.25 -13.46
C VAL A 96 -16.71 -8.90 -13.29
N ILE A 97 -15.71 -8.30 -13.91
CA ILE A 97 -14.36 -8.84 -13.94
C ILE A 97 -13.60 -8.24 -12.76
N PRO A 98 -13.00 -9.08 -11.90
CA PRO A 98 -12.18 -8.60 -10.79
C PRO A 98 -10.99 -7.78 -11.28
N ASP A 99 -10.47 -6.87 -10.45
CA ASP A 99 -9.29 -6.06 -10.81
C ASP A 99 -8.03 -6.89 -11.11
N PHE A 100 -7.79 -8.00 -10.39
CA PHE A 100 -6.56 -8.77 -10.50
C PHE A 100 -6.78 -10.29 -10.55
N ARG A 101 -5.91 -10.97 -11.31
CA ARG A 101 -5.58 -12.39 -11.16
C ARG A 101 -4.16 -12.53 -10.64
N ILE A 102 -4.00 -13.28 -9.55
CA ILE A 102 -2.72 -13.55 -8.90
C ILE A 102 -2.40 -15.04 -9.03
N ILE A 103 -1.16 -15.36 -9.38
CA ILE A 103 -0.59 -16.72 -9.23
C ILE A 103 0.37 -16.67 -8.06
N LEU A 104 0.15 -17.54 -7.07
CA LEU A 104 1.02 -17.69 -5.92
C LEU A 104 2.14 -18.70 -6.21
N LYS A 105 3.21 -18.68 -5.40
CA LYS A 105 4.33 -19.61 -5.50
C LYS A 105 3.92 -21.09 -5.38
N ASN A 106 2.85 -21.37 -4.63
CA ASN A 106 2.26 -22.70 -4.50
C ASN A 106 1.37 -23.10 -5.71
N ARG A 107 1.32 -22.26 -6.75
CA ARG A 107 0.48 -22.38 -7.96
C ARG A 107 -1.03 -22.16 -7.76
N GLU A 108 -1.46 -21.82 -6.55
CA GLU A 108 -2.83 -21.37 -6.34
C GLU A 108 -3.09 -20.08 -7.12
N GLN A 109 -4.28 -19.98 -7.69
CA GLN A 109 -4.74 -18.80 -8.40
C GLN A 109 -5.83 -18.11 -7.60
N LEU A 110 -5.74 -16.78 -7.51
CA LEU A 110 -6.72 -15.93 -6.85
C LEU A 110 -7.22 -14.87 -7.83
N LEU A 111 -8.53 -14.66 -7.82
CA LEU A 111 -9.17 -13.47 -8.37
C LEU A 111 -9.40 -12.48 -7.23
N ILE A 112 -8.98 -11.23 -7.41
CA ILE A 112 -9.08 -10.20 -6.37
C ILE A 112 -9.75 -8.96 -6.93
N GLU A 113 -10.87 -8.58 -6.29
CA GLU A 113 -11.51 -7.28 -6.47
C GLU A 113 -11.03 -6.32 -5.39
N VAL A 114 -10.63 -5.09 -5.77
CA VAL A 114 -10.03 -4.10 -4.87
C VAL A 114 -11.02 -2.97 -4.57
N LYS A 115 -11.27 -2.75 -3.29
CA LYS A 115 -12.19 -1.71 -2.82
C LYS A 115 -11.49 -0.79 -1.83
N ASN A 116 -11.73 0.51 -1.97
CA ASN A 116 -11.32 1.51 -0.98
C ASN A 116 -12.50 1.84 -0.07
N HIS A 117 -12.33 1.71 1.23
CA HIS A 117 -13.35 2.10 2.21
C HIS A 117 -12.90 3.32 3.01
N HIS A 118 -13.63 4.42 2.85
CA HIS A 118 -13.46 5.62 3.66
C HIS A 118 -14.79 6.04 4.28
N SER A 119 -14.79 6.25 5.59
CA SER A 119 -15.98 6.67 6.33
C SER A 119 -15.61 7.73 7.36
N LYS A 120 -16.48 8.72 7.57
CA LYS A 120 -16.33 9.66 8.70
C LYS A 120 -16.59 8.98 10.05
N VAL A 121 -17.46 7.97 10.05
CA VAL A 121 -17.79 7.16 11.22
C VAL A 121 -16.79 6.01 11.30
N LYS A 122 -16.01 5.96 12.38
CA LYS A 122 -15.12 4.83 12.67
C LYS A 122 -15.96 3.55 12.74
N LEU A 123 -15.42 2.44 12.23
CA LEU A 123 -16.05 1.11 12.23
C LEU A 123 -17.33 0.97 11.38
N LYS A 124 -17.66 1.94 10.51
CA LYS A 124 -18.78 1.78 9.57
C LYS A 124 -18.53 0.60 8.63
N ASP A 125 -19.56 -0.22 8.42
CA ASP A 125 -19.56 -1.34 7.47
C ASP A 125 -19.18 -0.91 6.05
N PHE A 126 -18.53 -1.82 5.35
CA PHE A 126 -18.31 -1.74 3.92
C PHE A 126 -19.51 -2.36 3.19
N TYR A 127 -19.91 -1.77 2.05
CA TYR A 127 -21.04 -2.23 1.24
C TYR A 127 -20.67 -2.28 -0.24
N LEU A 128 -21.19 -3.27 -0.95
CA LEU A 128 -21.29 -3.28 -2.41
C LEU A 128 -22.70 -3.70 -2.84
N ARG A 129 -23.08 -3.46 -4.10
CA ARG A 129 -24.36 -3.94 -4.62
C ARG A 129 -24.37 -5.47 -4.60
N LYS A 130 -25.51 -6.05 -4.23
CA LYS A 130 -25.69 -7.51 -4.27
C LYS A 130 -25.48 -8.06 -5.69
N THR A 131 -26.00 -7.35 -6.69
CA THR A 131 -25.81 -7.73 -8.11
C THR A 131 -24.35 -7.76 -8.50
N GLU A 132 -23.57 -6.74 -8.09
CA GLU A 132 -22.12 -6.67 -8.34
C GLU A 132 -21.39 -7.85 -7.70
N LEU A 133 -21.74 -8.23 -6.45
CA LEU A 133 -21.15 -9.41 -5.81
C LEU A 133 -21.47 -10.69 -6.58
N GLN A 134 -22.70 -10.82 -7.06
CA GLN A 134 -23.15 -12.00 -7.80
C GLN A 134 -22.47 -12.09 -9.17
N GLU A 135 -22.33 -10.99 -9.88
CA GLU A 135 -21.65 -10.89 -11.18
C GLU A 135 -20.15 -11.24 -11.05
N LEU A 136 -19.49 -10.83 -9.97
CA LEU A 136 -18.13 -11.25 -9.62
C LEU A 136 -18.05 -12.75 -9.33
N LYS A 137 -18.99 -13.29 -8.54
CA LYS A 137 -19.09 -14.74 -8.25
C LYS A 137 -19.32 -15.56 -9.52
N ASN A 138 -20.14 -15.07 -10.45
CA ASN A 138 -20.38 -15.71 -11.74
C ASN A 138 -19.08 -15.80 -12.55
N TYR A 139 -18.32 -14.71 -12.63
CA TYR A 139 -17.01 -14.70 -13.30
C TYR A 139 -16.04 -15.71 -12.67
N SER A 140 -15.95 -15.71 -11.34
CA SER A 140 -15.12 -16.65 -10.57
C SER A 140 -15.44 -18.11 -10.85
N ASN A 141 -16.74 -18.44 -10.95
CA ASN A 141 -17.22 -19.78 -11.29
C ASN A 141 -16.82 -20.18 -12.72
N LEU A 142 -16.97 -19.28 -13.70
CA LEU A 142 -16.56 -19.52 -15.09
C LEU A 142 -15.06 -19.78 -15.21
N MET A 143 -14.26 -19.08 -14.40
CA MET A 143 -12.79 -19.21 -14.41
C MET A 143 -12.27 -20.31 -13.48
N HIS A 144 -13.15 -21.02 -12.76
CA HIS A 144 -12.77 -22.01 -11.74
C HIS A 144 -11.67 -21.53 -10.78
N THR A 145 -11.75 -20.26 -10.36
CA THR A 145 -10.70 -19.60 -9.57
C THR A 145 -11.32 -18.88 -8.38
N ASN A 146 -10.71 -19.02 -7.21
CA ASN A 146 -11.20 -18.45 -5.95
C ASN A 146 -11.26 -16.91 -6.01
N LEU A 147 -12.41 -16.34 -5.67
CA LEU A 147 -12.62 -14.88 -5.57
C LEU A 147 -12.45 -14.39 -4.14
N LYS A 148 -11.65 -13.32 -3.98
CA LYS A 148 -11.47 -12.57 -2.74
C LYS A 148 -11.74 -11.09 -2.97
N ILE A 149 -12.16 -10.40 -1.92
CA ILE A 149 -12.32 -8.94 -1.91
C ILE A 149 -11.21 -8.35 -1.03
N ALA A 150 -10.35 -7.52 -1.63
CA ALA A 150 -9.34 -6.75 -0.93
C ALA A 150 -9.92 -5.38 -0.56
N ILE A 151 -10.15 -5.15 0.73
CA ILE A 151 -10.70 -3.90 1.24
C ILE A 151 -9.59 -3.10 1.93
N PHE A 152 -9.35 -1.89 1.45
CA PHE A 152 -8.49 -0.94 2.12
C PHE A 152 -9.29 -0.07 3.09
N TRP A 153 -9.11 -0.28 4.39
CA TRP A 153 -9.74 0.48 5.46
C TRP A 153 -8.94 1.77 5.68
N SER A 154 -9.23 2.79 4.88
CA SER A 154 -8.38 3.99 4.75
C SER A 154 -8.06 4.70 6.07
N ASN A 155 -9.02 4.77 7.00
CA ASN A 155 -8.83 5.38 8.33
C ASN A 155 -7.89 4.58 9.24
N MET A 156 -7.83 3.27 9.05
CA MET A 156 -6.96 2.35 9.79
C MET A 156 -5.65 2.08 9.04
N ARG A 157 -5.55 2.50 7.78
CA ARG A 157 -4.40 2.27 6.90
C ARG A 157 -4.07 0.78 6.73
N MET A 158 -5.10 -0.06 6.70
CA MET A 158 -4.96 -1.52 6.74
C MET A 158 -5.72 -2.18 5.59
N TRP A 159 -5.16 -3.28 5.08
CA TRP A 159 -5.80 -4.16 4.12
C TRP A 159 -6.44 -5.36 4.81
N THR A 160 -7.63 -5.73 4.37
CA THR A 160 -8.19 -7.07 4.61
C THR A 160 -8.45 -7.76 3.29
N LEU A 161 -8.01 -9.01 3.15
CA LEU A 161 -8.38 -9.88 2.05
C LEU A 161 -9.41 -10.88 2.58
N VAL A 162 -10.64 -10.85 2.07
CA VAL A 162 -11.73 -11.65 2.62
C VAL A 162 -12.43 -12.45 1.55
N ASP A 163 -12.87 -13.66 1.91
CA ASP A 163 -13.73 -14.48 1.08
C ASP A 163 -15.14 -13.89 0.99
N THR A 164 -15.77 -14.03 -0.19
CA THR A 164 -17.13 -13.53 -0.42
C THR A 164 -18.18 -14.16 0.49
N LYS A 165 -17.94 -15.34 1.07
CA LYS A 165 -18.85 -16.00 2.01
C LYS A 165 -19.05 -15.26 3.34
N PHE A 166 -18.17 -14.31 3.68
CA PHE A 166 -18.27 -13.53 4.91
C PHE A 166 -19.12 -12.25 4.76
N PHE A 167 -19.63 -11.98 3.56
CA PHE A 167 -20.54 -10.88 3.33
C PHE A 167 -21.96 -11.28 3.72
N ILE A 168 -22.64 -10.41 4.46
CA ILE A 168 -24.05 -10.53 4.78
C ILE A 168 -24.82 -9.85 3.65
N GLU A 169 -25.68 -10.60 2.97
CA GLU A 169 -26.49 -10.08 1.86
C GLU A 169 -27.89 -9.68 2.37
N ASP A 170 -28.32 -8.47 2.04
CA ASP A 170 -29.70 -8.02 2.15
C ASP A 170 -30.39 -8.02 0.76
N ASN A 171 -31.51 -7.30 0.59
CA ASN A 171 -32.21 -7.24 -0.69
C ASN A 171 -31.46 -6.47 -1.79
N LYS A 172 -30.57 -5.53 -1.43
CA LYS A 172 -29.91 -4.60 -2.36
C LYS A 172 -28.38 -4.63 -2.27
N TYR A 173 -27.83 -4.92 -1.10
CA TYR A 173 -26.41 -4.82 -0.80
C TYR A 173 -25.87 -6.10 -0.18
N ALA A 174 -24.56 -6.27 -0.34
CA ALA A 174 -23.76 -7.18 0.46
C ALA A 174 -22.83 -6.34 1.33
N SER A 175 -22.78 -6.63 2.63
CA SER A 175 -21.99 -5.86 3.60
C SER A 175 -21.06 -6.72 4.44
N ILE A 176 -20.01 -6.10 4.94
CA ILE A 176 -19.10 -6.70 5.93
C ILE A 176 -18.65 -5.62 6.92
N ASN A 177 -18.72 -5.93 8.21
CA ASN A 177 -18.19 -5.07 9.26
C ASN A 177 -16.67 -5.29 9.42
N ILE A 178 -15.99 -4.30 10.01
CA ILE A 178 -14.53 -4.33 10.16
C ILE A 178 -14.05 -5.50 11.02
N GLU A 179 -14.78 -5.87 12.08
CA GLU A 179 -14.39 -6.96 12.98
C GLU A 179 -14.37 -8.30 12.24
N THR A 180 -15.43 -8.59 11.48
CA THR A 180 -15.53 -9.79 10.64
C THR A 180 -14.44 -9.80 9.57
N ALA A 181 -14.15 -8.64 8.98
CA ALA A 181 -13.10 -8.52 7.96
C ALA A 181 -11.70 -8.75 8.52
N ILE A 182 -11.40 -8.29 9.74
CA ILE A 182 -10.12 -8.52 10.43
C ILE A 182 -9.99 -10.00 10.83
N LEU A 183 -11.03 -10.57 11.44
CA LEU A 183 -11.03 -11.96 11.90
C LEU A 183 -10.89 -12.97 10.76
N ASN A 184 -11.31 -12.59 9.56
CA ASN A 184 -11.22 -13.43 8.35
C ASN A 184 -10.24 -12.86 7.32
N ASN A 185 -9.25 -12.08 7.78
CA ASN A 185 -8.24 -11.50 6.90
C ASN A 185 -7.22 -12.57 6.46
N GLU A 186 -7.15 -12.80 5.15
CA GLU A 186 -6.28 -13.78 4.51
C GLU A 186 -5.06 -13.14 3.80
N MET A 187 -4.72 -11.88 4.12
CA MET A 187 -3.55 -11.20 3.53
C MET A 187 -2.23 -11.98 3.71
N SER A 188 -2.13 -12.85 4.72
CA SER A 188 -0.98 -13.74 4.94
C SER A 188 -0.77 -14.75 3.82
N ILE A 189 -1.83 -15.19 3.12
CA ILE A 189 -1.72 -16.05 1.92
C ILE A 189 -0.92 -15.37 0.81
N LEU A 190 -0.97 -14.03 0.75
CA LEU A 190 -0.21 -13.23 -0.21
C LEU A 190 1.23 -12.96 0.26
N GLY A 191 1.57 -13.30 1.51
CA GLY A 191 2.87 -13.05 2.14
C GLY A 191 2.90 -11.85 3.09
N ASP A 192 1.74 -11.30 3.49
CA ASP A 192 1.69 -10.23 4.49
C ASP A 192 1.90 -10.75 5.92
N TYR A 193 2.41 -9.89 6.79
CA TYR A 193 2.63 -10.20 8.20
C TYR A 193 2.68 -8.93 9.05
N TRP A 194 2.41 -9.09 10.34
CA TRP A 194 2.61 -8.03 11.32
C TRP A 194 4.08 -7.86 11.68
N LEU A 195 4.50 -6.61 11.79
CA LEU A 195 5.83 -6.20 12.20
C LEU A 195 5.77 -5.57 13.60
N ALA A 196 6.73 -5.92 14.44
CA ALA A 196 6.95 -5.28 15.73
C ALA A 196 8.45 -5.08 16.00
N THR A 197 8.76 -4.11 16.86
CA THR A 197 10.14 -3.78 17.26
C THR A 197 10.15 -3.17 18.67
N ASN A 198 11.34 -2.95 19.23
CA ASN A 198 11.51 -2.32 20.54
C ASN A 198 11.36 -0.79 20.44
N PRO A 199 10.51 -0.16 21.26
CA PRO A 199 10.46 1.30 21.37
C PRO A 199 11.57 1.84 22.30
N PRO A 200 11.87 3.14 22.22
CA PRO A 200 11.53 4.04 21.12
C PRO A 200 12.39 3.76 19.86
N LEU A 201 11.90 4.21 18.71
CA LEU A 201 12.74 4.44 17.52
C LEU A 201 13.00 5.94 17.38
N GLU A 202 14.25 6.35 17.22
CA GLU A 202 14.61 7.77 17.15
C GLU A 202 15.41 8.09 15.89
N LEU A 203 15.08 9.20 15.26
CA LEU A 203 15.87 9.84 14.20
C LEU A 203 16.44 11.14 14.75
N LYS A 204 17.76 11.24 14.85
CA LYS A 204 18.47 12.45 15.29
C LYS A 204 19.17 13.09 14.09
N LEU A 205 18.83 14.34 13.82
CA LEU A 205 19.46 15.16 12.77
C LEU A 205 20.29 16.24 13.45
N GLN A 206 21.61 16.11 13.37
CA GLN A 206 22.53 17.15 13.83
C GLN A 206 22.64 18.21 12.74
N VAL A 207 22.41 19.46 13.10
CA VAL A 207 22.38 20.58 12.16
C VAL A 207 23.54 21.51 12.46
N LYS A 208 24.38 21.77 11.45
CA LYS A 208 25.32 22.89 11.46
C LYS A 208 24.57 24.13 11.00
N GLU A 209 24.50 25.10 11.89
CA GLU A 209 23.65 26.26 11.75
C GLU A 209 24.23 27.28 10.77
N ASN A 210 23.36 27.89 9.97
CA ASN A 210 23.71 29.08 9.17
C ASN A 210 22.96 30.32 9.65
N GLU A 211 21.66 30.21 10.01
CA GLU A 211 20.85 31.31 10.56
C GLU A 211 19.67 30.80 11.44
N LEU A 212 19.41 31.48 12.55
CA LEU A 212 18.23 31.27 13.41
C LEU A 212 17.11 32.25 13.11
N SER A 213 15.89 31.73 13.01
CA SER A 213 14.68 32.52 13.23
C SER A 213 13.84 31.90 14.35
N PRO A 214 12.94 32.66 15.02
CA PRO A 214 12.08 32.14 16.08
C PRO A 214 11.15 30.98 15.66
N LYS A 215 11.01 30.70 14.37
CA LYS A 215 10.07 29.70 13.81
C LYS A 215 10.73 28.63 12.93
N CYS A 216 11.95 28.85 12.47
CA CYS A 216 12.66 27.96 11.55
C CYS A 216 14.14 27.88 11.91
N LEU A 217 14.66 26.67 11.97
CA LEU A 217 16.10 26.39 11.98
C LEU A 217 16.56 26.22 10.53
N ASN A 218 17.39 27.15 10.03
CA ASN A 218 18.03 27.04 8.74
C ASN A 218 19.48 26.57 8.92
N GLY A 219 19.80 25.41 8.37
CA GLY A 219 21.14 24.86 8.45
C GLY A 219 21.33 23.67 7.53
N VAL A 220 22.55 23.16 7.53
CA VAL A 220 22.92 21.96 6.78
C VAL A 220 22.92 20.78 7.76
N ILE A 221 22.27 19.69 7.37
CA ILE A 221 22.34 18.43 8.13
C ILE A 221 23.79 17.94 8.05
N ASP A 222 24.48 17.96 9.17
CA ASP A 222 25.87 17.50 9.29
C ASP A 222 25.94 16.00 9.51
N LYS A 223 25.01 15.48 10.33
CA LYS A 223 24.97 14.07 10.71
C LYS A 223 23.53 13.59 10.91
N VAL A 224 23.30 12.34 10.52
CA VAL A 224 22.05 11.62 10.74
C VAL A 224 22.35 10.37 11.55
N GLU A 225 21.65 10.20 12.66
CA GLU A 225 21.75 9.02 13.51
C GLU A 225 20.36 8.42 13.75
N LEU A 226 20.32 7.10 13.85
CA LEU A 226 19.11 6.35 14.13
C LEU A 226 19.35 5.48 15.36
N TYR A 227 18.39 5.44 16.28
CA TYR A 227 18.47 4.67 17.50
C TYR A 227 17.27 3.72 17.63
N SER A 228 17.51 2.55 18.23
CA SER A 228 16.46 1.66 18.70
C SER A 228 16.69 1.37 20.18
N ASN A 229 15.69 1.67 21.00
CA ASN A 229 15.76 1.51 22.46
C ASN A 229 17.04 2.12 23.06
N GLY A 230 17.36 3.35 22.67
CA GLY A 230 18.55 4.10 23.14
C GLY A 230 19.90 3.65 22.55
N ASN A 231 19.93 2.61 21.71
CA ASN A 231 21.17 2.11 21.10
C ASN A 231 21.34 2.60 19.67
N LEU A 232 22.52 3.12 19.34
CA LEU A 232 22.85 3.63 18.00
C LEU A 232 22.87 2.49 16.98
N ILE A 233 22.08 2.63 15.92
CA ILE A 233 22.05 1.71 14.79
C ILE A 233 23.18 2.09 13.83
N THR A 234 24.21 1.25 13.74
CA THR A 234 25.39 1.48 12.89
C THR A 234 25.33 0.74 11.55
N ASP A 235 24.53 -0.32 11.47
CA ASP A 235 24.36 -1.10 10.25
C ASP A 235 23.44 -0.36 9.26
N LYS A 236 23.93 -0.12 8.03
CA LYS A 236 23.19 0.66 7.01
C LYS A 236 21.85 0.04 6.63
N TYR A 237 21.76 -1.29 6.67
CA TYR A 237 20.54 -1.99 6.33
C TYR A 237 19.49 -1.79 7.45
N GLU A 238 19.90 -1.92 8.71
CA GLU A 238 19.03 -1.61 9.87
C GLU A 238 18.64 -0.13 9.94
N GLN A 239 19.55 0.79 9.57
CA GLN A 239 19.23 2.20 9.45
C GLN A 239 18.11 2.45 8.43
N ASN A 240 18.18 1.82 7.27
CA ASN A 240 17.11 1.93 6.27
C ASN A 240 15.77 1.39 6.81
N LEU A 241 15.78 0.25 7.50
CA LEU A 241 14.58 -0.31 8.13
C LEU A 241 13.99 0.61 9.19
N ALA A 242 14.79 1.05 10.16
CA ALA A 242 14.36 1.97 11.22
C ALA A 242 13.79 3.27 10.66
N PHE A 243 14.44 3.84 9.64
CA PHE A 243 13.95 5.04 8.96
C PHE A 243 12.57 4.82 8.35
N ASN A 244 12.35 3.70 7.65
CA ASN A 244 11.03 3.38 7.10
C ASN A 244 9.99 3.13 8.22
N PHE A 245 10.37 2.52 9.34
CA PHE A 245 9.46 2.28 10.47
C PHE A 245 9.03 3.57 11.15
N ILE A 246 9.94 4.51 11.36
CA ILE A 246 9.65 5.84 11.93
C ILE A 246 8.68 6.60 11.01
N LEU A 247 8.89 6.58 9.69
CA LEU A 247 8.09 7.38 8.76
C LEU A 247 6.75 6.75 8.38
N PHE A 248 6.71 5.42 8.25
CA PHE A 248 5.57 4.72 7.64
C PHE A 248 4.87 3.73 8.58
N GLY A 249 5.39 3.52 9.78
CA GLY A 249 4.72 2.78 10.85
C GLY A 249 3.52 3.52 11.44
N ASN A 250 2.83 2.87 12.36
CA ASN A 250 1.62 3.39 13.03
C ASN A 250 1.91 4.06 14.38
N TRP A 251 3.16 4.11 14.82
CA TRP A 251 3.58 4.75 16.06
C TRP A 251 3.44 6.28 16.00
N GLN A 252 3.25 6.90 17.17
CA GLN A 252 3.20 8.36 17.30
C GLN A 252 4.61 8.92 17.33
N ALA A 253 4.89 9.80 16.38
CA ALA A 253 6.14 10.56 16.35
C ALA A 253 5.97 11.90 17.07
N LYS A 254 6.93 12.23 17.94
CA LYS A 254 7.12 13.55 18.54
C LYS A 254 8.43 14.13 18.04
N GLN A 255 8.43 15.41 17.71
CA GLN A 255 9.63 16.11 17.28
C GLN A 255 9.97 17.23 18.27
N TYR A 256 11.24 17.32 18.65
CA TYR A 256 11.79 18.37 19.52
C TYR A 256 13.24 18.66 19.16
N ILE A 257 13.79 19.75 19.71
CA ILE A 257 15.17 20.16 19.51
C ILE A 257 15.93 19.99 20.83
N GLU A 258 16.99 19.20 20.81
CA GLU A 258 17.99 19.16 21.88
C GLU A 258 19.06 20.22 21.57
N PHE A 259 19.49 20.95 22.61
CA PHE A 259 20.57 21.95 22.50
C PHE A 259 21.73 21.54 23.40
N ASN A 260 22.93 21.47 22.84
CA ASN A 260 24.15 21.26 23.60
C ASN A 260 24.82 22.60 23.88
N GLU A 261 24.70 23.10 25.11
CA GLU A 261 25.27 24.39 25.54
C GLU A 261 26.80 24.46 25.42
N GLN A 262 27.50 23.32 25.39
CA GLN A 262 28.97 23.27 25.34
C GLN A 262 29.51 23.31 23.92
N THR A 263 28.80 22.73 22.96
CA THR A 263 29.22 22.64 21.56
C THR A 263 28.46 23.60 20.64
N ASP A 264 27.44 24.29 21.17
CA ASP A 264 26.47 25.10 20.42
C ASP A 264 25.75 24.28 19.33
N GLU A 265 25.67 22.96 19.51
CA GLU A 265 25.05 22.05 18.56
C GLU A 265 23.56 21.89 18.83
N ARG A 266 22.78 21.91 17.75
CA ARG A 266 21.34 21.63 17.77
C ARG A 266 21.08 20.29 17.11
N VAL A 267 20.28 19.47 17.78
CA VAL A 267 19.85 18.16 17.27
C VAL A 267 18.33 18.14 17.18
N ILE A 268 17.79 17.98 15.97
CA ILE A 268 16.36 17.72 15.79
C ILE A 268 16.14 16.23 16.05
N VAL A 269 15.37 15.92 17.08
CA VAL A 269 15.01 14.54 17.45
C VAL A 269 13.58 14.28 17.02
N THR A 270 13.39 13.21 16.25
CA THR A 270 12.08 12.62 15.98
C THR A 270 12.00 11.28 16.71
N GLU A 271 11.26 11.25 17.81
CA GLU A 271 11.06 10.08 18.67
C GLU A 271 9.72 9.43 18.34
N SER A 272 9.74 8.16 17.93
CA SER A 272 8.56 7.37 17.56
C SER A 272 8.28 6.32 18.63
N ASN A 273 7.07 6.34 19.16
CA ASN A 273 6.61 5.46 20.24
C ASN A 273 5.22 4.87 19.94
N PRO A 274 4.92 3.64 20.44
CA PRO A 274 3.59 3.08 20.35
C PRO A 274 2.57 3.98 21.04
N ILE A 275 1.32 3.95 20.56
CA ILE A 275 0.21 4.59 21.25
C ILE A 275 0.01 3.84 22.56
N LYS A 276 0.15 4.52 23.71
CA LYS A 276 -0.03 3.93 25.04
C LYS A 276 -1.37 3.16 25.13
N GLY A 277 -1.28 1.90 25.53
CA GLY A 277 -2.39 0.99 25.88
C GLY A 277 -1.95 0.08 27.03
N ASN A 278 -2.79 -0.83 27.54
CA ASN A 278 -2.46 -1.68 28.70
C ASN A 278 -1.08 -2.34 28.54
N GLU A 279 -0.11 -1.83 29.30
CA GLU A 279 1.31 -2.16 29.23
C GLU A 279 1.53 -3.47 30.00
N GLU A 280 1.38 -4.61 29.34
CA GLU A 280 2.05 -5.82 29.80
C GLU A 280 3.55 -5.70 29.51
N GLU A 281 4.39 -6.35 30.33
CA GLU A 281 5.86 -6.38 30.27
C GLU A 281 6.40 -7.11 29.02
N GLN A 282 5.92 -6.78 27.82
CA GLN A 282 6.42 -7.36 26.57
C GLN A 282 7.50 -6.46 25.94
N PRO A 283 8.58 -7.05 25.39
CA PRO A 283 9.72 -6.27 24.90
C PRO A 283 9.45 -5.56 23.57
N PHE A 284 8.39 -5.90 22.84
CA PHE A 284 8.11 -5.39 21.49
C PHE A 284 6.70 -4.80 21.37
N TYR A 285 6.53 -3.89 20.41
CA TYR A 285 5.23 -3.32 20.07
C TYR A 285 5.00 -3.32 18.56
N MET A 286 3.75 -3.54 18.14
CA MET A 286 3.37 -3.59 16.73
C MET A 286 3.56 -2.22 16.07
N ILE A 287 4.28 -2.18 14.95
CA ILE A 287 4.45 -0.98 14.10
C ILE A 287 3.49 -0.98 12.90
N GLY A 288 2.82 -2.11 12.62
CA GLY A 288 1.86 -2.27 11.52
C GLY A 288 2.07 -3.59 10.76
N THR A 289 1.30 -3.81 9.71
CA THR A 289 1.57 -4.90 8.74
C THR A 289 2.51 -4.44 7.63
N LEU A 290 3.22 -5.37 6.98
CA LEU A 290 4.07 -5.05 5.82
C LEU A 290 3.28 -4.28 4.74
N SER A 291 2.07 -4.76 4.41
CA SER A 291 1.17 -4.10 3.46
C SER A 291 0.79 -2.67 3.86
N SER A 292 0.63 -2.39 5.15
CA SER A 292 0.30 -1.05 5.67
C SER A 292 1.47 -0.07 5.53
N LEU A 293 2.70 -0.50 5.85
CA LEU A 293 3.90 0.33 5.68
C LEU A 293 4.14 0.67 4.20
N ILE A 294 4.02 -0.33 3.30
CA ILE A 294 4.13 -0.13 1.85
C ILE A 294 3.06 0.86 1.37
N SER A 295 1.82 0.71 1.84
CA SER A 295 0.71 1.61 1.49
C SER A 295 0.95 3.04 1.98
N ASN A 296 1.49 3.21 3.19
CA ASN A 296 1.81 4.52 3.75
C ASN A 296 2.95 5.19 2.96
N LYS A 297 3.99 4.44 2.60
CA LYS A 297 5.08 4.91 1.75
C LYS A 297 4.57 5.32 0.36
N TYR A 298 3.69 4.51 -0.25
CA TYR A 298 3.05 4.85 -1.53
C TYR A 298 2.28 6.17 -1.44
N LYS A 299 1.41 6.32 -0.44
CA LYS A 299 0.62 7.54 -0.23
C LYS A 299 1.50 8.76 0.02
N TYR A 300 2.57 8.61 0.80
CA TYR A 300 3.54 9.68 1.05
C TYR A 300 4.14 10.19 -0.26
N ILE A 301 4.66 9.27 -1.10
CA ILE A 301 5.23 9.61 -2.40
C ILE A 301 4.19 10.24 -3.31
N VAL A 302 2.99 9.65 -3.39
CA VAL A 302 1.90 10.19 -4.23
C VAL A 302 1.52 11.60 -3.82
N ASN A 303 1.38 11.87 -2.52
CA ASN A 303 1.03 13.21 -2.03
C ASN A 303 2.16 14.22 -2.30
N TYR A 304 3.42 13.84 -2.11
CA TYR A 304 4.59 14.68 -2.40
C TYR A 304 4.68 15.07 -3.89
N TYR A 305 4.31 14.18 -4.81
CA TYR A 305 4.30 14.50 -6.23
C TYR A 305 3.02 15.22 -6.70
N GLN A 306 1.89 15.00 -6.02
CA GLN A 306 0.67 15.76 -6.30
C GLN A 306 0.84 17.24 -5.96
N SER A 307 1.61 17.59 -4.93
CA SER A 307 1.93 19.00 -4.61
C SER A 307 2.86 19.66 -5.63
N SER A 308 3.51 18.89 -6.52
CA SER A 308 4.33 19.38 -7.63
C SER A 308 3.64 19.33 -9.00
N ASN A 309 2.29 19.33 -9.02
CA ASN A 309 1.45 19.27 -10.23
C ASN A 309 1.60 17.99 -11.08
N SER A 310 2.24 16.94 -10.57
CA SER A 310 2.25 15.63 -11.23
C SER A 310 1.10 14.78 -10.73
N ASN A 311 0.07 14.58 -11.56
CA ASN A 311 -1.04 13.68 -11.24
C ASN A 311 -0.62 12.20 -11.18
N PHE A 312 0.54 11.85 -11.76
CA PHE A 312 1.00 10.47 -11.94
C PHE A 312 2.50 10.35 -11.64
N PRO A 313 2.89 10.16 -10.37
CA PRO A 313 4.29 9.98 -10.03
C PRO A 313 4.85 8.69 -10.65
N LYS A 314 6.11 8.78 -11.12
CA LYS A 314 6.88 7.61 -11.59
C LYS A 314 7.38 6.81 -10.39
N ILE A 315 6.49 5.98 -9.86
CA ILE A 315 6.75 5.04 -8.77
C ILE A 315 6.94 3.65 -9.38
N THR A 316 8.01 2.98 -9.01
CA THR A 316 8.26 1.57 -9.35
C THR A 316 8.11 0.71 -8.08
N PRO A 317 7.77 -0.59 -8.19
CA PRO A 317 7.62 -1.47 -7.03
C PRO A 317 8.85 -1.47 -6.10
N GLU A 318 10.06 -1.41 -6.65
CA GLU A 318 11.32 -1.47 -5.90
C GLU A 318 11.48 -0.28 -4.95
N LYS A 319 11.01 0.91 -5.35
CA LYS A 319 11.07 2.10 -4.49
C LYS A 319 10.21 1.98 -3.24
N LEU A 320 9.25 1.06 -3.23
CA LEU A 320 8.32 0.85 -2.12
C LEU A 320 8.73 -0.29 -1.20
N SER A 321 9.70 -1.11 -1.63
CA SER A 321 10.23 -2.20 -0.82
C SER A 321 10.76 -1.70 0.52
N LEU A 322 10.58 -2.53 1.54
CA LEU A 322 11.28 -2.42 2.82
C LEU A 322 12.53 -3.31 2.84
N ASP A 323 12.72 -4.19 1.85
CA ASP A 323 13.85 -5.10 1.69
C ASP A 323 14.14 -6.00 2.90
N ILE A 324 13.13 -6.37 3.69
CA ILE A 324 13.30 -7.25 4.86
C ILE A 324 13.71 -8.66 4.39
N ASP A 325 14.92 -9.12 4.75
CA ASP A 325 15.36 -10.50 4.47
C ASP A 325 14.62 -11.44 5.42
N GLU A 326 13.53 -12.02 4.92
CA GLU A 326 12.67 -12.87 5.73
C GLU A 326 13.39 -14.12 6.28
N ASN A 327 14.46 -14.59 5.63
CA ASN A 327 15.09 -15.86 5.97
C ASN A 327 16.27 -15.69 6.92
N ASN A 328 17.00 -14.58 6.85
CA ASN A 328 18.28 -14.44 7.55
C ASN A 328 18.35 -13.25 8.51
N TYR A 329 17.34 -12.37 8.54
CA TYR A 329 17.38 -11.22 9.43
C TYR A 329 17.13 -11.63 10.89
N ILE A 330 18.15 -11.43 11.73
CA ILE A 330 18.11 -11.66 13.19
C ILE A 330 18.13 -10.32 13.96
N GLY A 331 18.73 -9.27 13.38
CA GLY A 331 18.91 -7.96 14.02
C GLY A 331 20.13 -7.92 14.95
N LYS A 332 20.96 -6.88 14.81
CA LYS A 332 22.10 -6.54 15.68
C LYS A 332 21.66 -5.56 16.76
N ILE A 333 21.01 -4.47 16.35
CA ILE A 333 20.47 -3.43 17.24
C ILE A 333 18.94 -3.35 17.04
N LEU A 334 18.50 -3.31 15.78
CA LEU A 334 17.08 -3.27 15.46
C LEU A 334 16.49 -4.69 15.47
N HIS A 335 15.92 -5.12 16.59
CA HIS A 335 15.18 -6.38 16.63
C HIS A 335 13.81 -6.24 15.97
N ILE A 336 13.44 -7.24 15.17
CA ILE A 336 12.16 -7.27 14.45
C ILE A 336 11.46 -8.59 14.72
N TRP A 337 10.23 -8.50 15.24
CA TRP A 337 9.31 -9.62 15.35
C TRP A 337 8.34 -9.60 14.17
N ARG A 338 8.05 -10.78 13.63
CA ARG A 338 7.21 -10.99 12.45
C ARG A 338 6.13 -12.01 12.79
N PHE A 339 4.87 -11.62 12.68
CA PHE A 339 3.74 -12.50 12.98
C PHE A 339 2.91 -12.74 11.73
N LYS A 340 2.96 -13.97 11.21
CA LYS A 340 2.03 -14.45 10.19
C LYS A 340 0.77 -14.93 10.90
N VAL A 341 -0.34 -14.22 10.69
CA VAL A 341 -1.64 -14.60 11.22
C VAL A 341 -2.29 -15.50 10.19
N ASN A 342 -2.39 -16.78 10.52
CA ASN A 342 -3.09 -17.75 9.70
C ASN A 342 -4.41 -18.09 10.38
N LYS A 343 -5.46 -18.28 9.59
CA LYS A 343 -6.68 -18.87 10.09
C LYS A 343 -6.40 -20.34 10.42
N ASN A 344 -6.76 -20.77 11.64
CA ASN A 344 -6.89 -22.20 11.91
C ASN A 344 -8.03 -22.71 11.01
N MET A 345 -7.69 -23.59 10.07
CA MET A 345 -8.65 -24.22 9.15
C MET A 345 -9.73 -24.99 9.92
#